data_AF-X0SGG9-F1
#
_entry.id   AF-X0SGG9-F1
#
_cell.length_a   1.000
_cell.length_b   1.000
_cell.length_c   1.000
_cell.angle_alpha   90.00
_cell.angle_beta   90.00
_cell.angle_gamma   90.00
#
_symmetry.space_group_name_H-M   'P 1'
#
loop_
_entity.id
_entity.type
_entity.pdbx_description
1 polymer ?
#
loop_
_entity_poly.entity_id
_entity_poly.type
_entity_poly.pdbx_seq_one_letter_code
_entity_poly.pdbx_strand_id
1 'polypeptide(L)'
;FALPLTDPDTSPAIHDELWQRFQDLMDDPALAAEYGVRVVQYEAPAVPLQPGQIWEVTLDAAGGLNLKKTGALPSCNGWSVGQAHPTDP
;
A
#
# COMPACT_ATOMS: atom_id res chain seq x y z
N PHE A 1 15.70 6.80 -4.34
CA PHE A 1 14.47 7.08 -5.09
C PHE A 1 13.37 6.19 -4.54
N ALA A 2 12.64 6.67 -3.54
CA ALA A 2 11.40 6.06 -3.08
C ALA A 2 10.35 7.14 -3.29
N LEU A 3 9.46 6.93 -4.26
CA LEU A 3 8.29 7.80 -4.38
C LEU A 3 7.36 7.48 -3.20
N PRO A 4 6.71 8.47 -2.59
CA PRO A 4 5.63 8.20 -1.66
C PRO A 4 4.57 7.37 -2.39
N LEU A 5 4.28 6.15 -1.90
CA LEU A 5 3.18 5.29 -2.39
C LEU A 5 1.79 5.91 -2.19
N THR A 6 1.73 7.10 -1.61
CA THR A 6 0.56 7.98 -1.53
C THR A 6 0.83 9.22 -2.37
N ASP A 7 0.93 9.06 -3.69
CA ASP A 7 0.50 10.14 -4.56
C ASP A 7 -1.03 10.01 -4.67
N PRO A 8 -1.83 10.94 -4.11
CA PRO A 8 -3.28 10.92 -4.27
C PRO A 8 -3.71 11.02 -5.75
N ASP A 9 -2.80 11.37 -6.66
CA ASP A 9 -3.01 11.39 -8.10
C ASP A 9 -2.69 10.06 -8.81
N THR A 10 -2.33 8.99 -8.07
CA THR A 10 -2.47 7.62 -8.60
C THR A 10 -3.96 7.31 -8.68
N SER A 11 -4.60 7.85 -9.72
CA SER A 11 -6.04 7.78 -9.93
C SER A 11 -6.50 6.33 -9.85
N PRO A 12 -7.65 6.03 -9.23
CA PRO A 12 -8.29 4.71 -9.32
C PRO A 12 -8.32 4.14 -10.74
N ALA A 13 -8.33 5.02 -11.75
CA ALA A 13 -8.23 4.67 -13.16
C ALA A 13 -6.99 3.82 -13.51
N ILE A 14 -5.79 4.13 -13.01
CA ILE A 14 -4.60 3.33 -13.36
C ILE A 14 -4.60 1.98 -12.65
N HIS A 15 -5.10 1.94 -11.41
CA HIS A 15 -5.28 0.68 -10.69
C HIS A 15 -6.24 -0.24 -11.45
N ASP A 16 -7.41 0.28 -11.83
CA ASP A 16 -8.45 -0.50 -12.51
C ASP A 16 -8.00 -0.96 -13.89
N GLU A 17 -7.27 -0.12 -14.63
CA GLU A 17 -6.68 -0.49 -15.92
C GLU A 17 -5.66 -1.62 -15.77
N LEU A 18 -4.70 -1.49 -14.84
CA LEU A 18 -3.71 -2.53 -14.59
C LEU A 18 -4.37 -3.84 -14.15
N TRP A 19 -5.44 -3.76 -13.36
CA TRP A 19 -6.20 -4.93 -12.93
C TRP A 19 -6.91 -5.63 -14.09
N GLN A 20 -7.56 -4.88 -14.99
CA GLN A 20 -8.20 -5.45 -16.17
C GLN A 20 -7.21 -6.15 -17.11
N ARG A 21 -5.98 -5.64 -17.18
CA ARG A 21 -4.89 -6.19 -18.00
C ARG A 21 -4.02 -7.21 -17.26
N PHE A 22 -4.38 -7.61 -16.04
CA PHE A 22 -3.52 -8.43 -15.18
C PHE A 22 -2.98 -9.68 -15.89
N GLN A 23 -3.83 -10.40 -16.63
CA GLN A 23 -3.44 -11.60 -17.35
C GLN A 23 -2.47 -11.27 -18.49
N ASP A 24 -2.77 -10.26 -19.30
CA ASP A 24 -1.90 -9.84 -20.41
C ASP A 24 -0.53 -9.37 -19.90
N LEU A 25 -0.51 -8.64 -18.78
CA LEU A 25 0.73 -8.17 -18.14
C LEU A 25 1.57 -9.33 -17.57
N MET A 26 0.94 -10.44 -17.19
CA MET A 26 1.63 -11.64 -16.72
C MET A 26 2.27 -12.41 -17.90
N ASP A 27 1.59 -12.46 -19.04
CA ASP A 27 1.98 -13.27 -20.19
C ASP A 27 2.89 -12.52 -21.19
N ASP A 28 2.86 -11.18 -21.21
CA ASP A 28 3.64 -10.32 -22.12
C ASP A 28 4.62 -9.38 -21.37
N PRO A 29 5.91 -9.73 -21.31
CA PRO A 29 6.94 -8.90 -20.69
C PRO A 29 7.16 -7.53 -21.37
N ALA A 30 6.87 -7.40 -22.67
CA ALA A 30 7.02 -6.14 -23.38
C ALA A 30 5.90 -5.18 -22.98
N LEU A 31 4.67 -5.67 -22.88
CA LEU A 31 3.53 -4.92 -22.36
C LEU A 31 3.76 -4.52 -20.89
N ALA A 32 4.25 -5.43 -20.06
CA ALA A 32 4.61 -5.12 -18.68
C ALA A 32 5.64 -3.97 -18.60
N ALA A 33 6.67 -3.99 -19.46
CA ALA A 33 7.68 -2.94 -19.50
C ALA A 33 7.11 -1.58 -19.95
N GLU A 34 6.17 -1.55 -20.89
CA GLU A 34 5.48 -0.34 -21.35
C GLU A 34 4.72 0.35 -20.21
N TYR A 35 4.01 -0.45 -19.40
CA TYR A 35 3.28 0.03 -18.21
C TYR A 35 4.18 0.28 -16.99
N GLY A 36 5.50 0.08 -17.11
CA GLY A 36 6.43 0.22 -16.00
C GLY A 36 6.30 -0.87 -14.93
N VAL A 37 5.55 -1.94 -15.20
CA VAL A 37 5.37 -3.08 -14.31
C VAL A 37 6.67 -3.89 -14.26
N ARG A 38 7.07 -4.29 -13.06
CA ARG A 38 8.30 -5.08 -12.81
C ARG A 38 8.01 -6.48 -12.30
N VAL A 39 6.87 -6.65 -11.65
CA VAL A 39 6.40 -7.89 -11.05
C VAL A 39 4.89 -7.94 -11.22
N VAL A 40 4.41 -9.07 -11.73
CA VAL A 40 3.00 -9.45 -11.69
C VAL A 40 2.96 -10.74 -10.90
N GLN A 41 2.29 -10.70 -9.75
CA GLN A 41 2.25 -11.85 -8.86
C GLN A 41 0.80 -12.10 -8.45
N TYR A 42 0.35 -13.32 -8.68
CA TYR A 42 -0.89 -13.82 -8.07
C TYR A 42 -0.54 -14.40 -6.71
N GLU A 43 -0.49 -13.54 -5.68
CA GLU A 43 -0.58 -14.05 -4.31
C GLU A 43 -2.01 -13.92 -3.82
N ALA A 44 -2.53 -14.99 -3.23
CA ALA A 44 -3.59 -14.87 -2.25
C ALA A 44 -2.89 -14.70 -0.89
N PRO A 45 -2.85 -13.50 -0.30
CA PRO A 45 -2.42 -13.41 1.09
C PRO A 45 -3.45 -14.16 1.92
N ALA A 46 -3.05 -15.28 2.51
CA ALA A 46 -3.86 -16.01 3.49
C ALA A 46 -4.01 -15.25 4.82
N VAL A 47 -3.59 -13.98 4.89
CA VAL A 47 -3.53 -13.19 6.12
C VAL A 47 -4.51 -12.02 6.02
N PRO A 48 -5.59 -12.02 6.82
CA PRO A 48 -6.56 -10.93 6.82
C PRO A 48 -5.93 -9.65 7.38
N LEU A 49 -5.80 -8.64 6.51
CA LEU A 49 -5.39 -7.29 6.89
C LEU A 49 -6.57 -6.57 7.59
N GLN A 50 -6.29 -5.85 8.67
CA GLN A 50 -7.29 -5.04 9.37
C GLN A 50 -6.91 -3.56 9.39
N PRO A 51 -7.90 -2.64 9.38
CA PRO A 51 -7.66 -1.22 9.56
C PRO A 51 -6.85 -0.92 10.82
N GLY A 52 -5.93 0.04 10.72
CA GLY A 52 -5.08 0.45 11.83
C GLY A 52 -3.85 -0.43 12.05
N GLN A 53 -3.63 -1.51 11.29
CA GLN A 53 -2.38 -2.26 11.35
C GLN A 53 -1.27 -1.56 10.56
N ILE A 54 -0.02 -1.71 11.02
CA ILE A 54 1.18 -1.26 10.30
C ILE A 54 1.92 -2.50 9.80
N TRP A 55 2.29 -2.47 8.52
CA TRP A 55 2.93 -3.57 7.80
C TRP A 55 4.18 -3.08 7.07
N GLU A 56 5.20 -3.93 7.06
CA GLU A 56 6.38 -3.82 6.21
C GLU A 56 6.17 -4.69 4.96
N VAL A 57 6.49 -4.12 3.80
CA VAL A 57 6.49 -4.80 2.51
C VAL A 57 7.93 -4.86 2.02
N THR A 58 8.39 -6.04 1.64
CA THR A 58 9.70 -6.21 1.00
C THR A 58 9.53 -6.85 -0.36
N LEU A 59 10.34 -6.40 -1.32
CA LEU A 59 10.46 -6.97 -2.66
C LEU A 59 11.88 -7.50 -2.83
N ASP A 60 12.02 -8.78 -3.12
CA ASP A 60 13.34 -9.38 -3.38
C ASP A 60 13.76 -9.28 -4.86
N ALA A 61 15.02 -9.58 -5.13
CA ALA A 61 15.59 -9.50 -6.49
C ALA A 61 15.03 -10.55 -7.46
N ALA A 62 14.39 -11.61 -6.96
CA ALA A 62 13.70 -12.61 -7.78
C ALA A 62 12.24 -12.19 -8.08
N GLY A 63 11.77 -11.07 -7.52
CA GLY A 63 10.42 -10.57 -7.71
C GLY A 63 9.43 -11.05 -6.63
N GLY A 64 9.90 -11.67 -5.55
CA GLY A 64 9.05 -12.11 -4.44
C GLY A 64 8.61 -10.96 -3.56
N LEU A 65 7.29 -10.83 -3.34
CA LEU A 65 6.70 -9.87 -2.40
C LEU A 65 6.45 -10.54 -1.04
N ASN A 66 6.88 -9.90 0.05
CA ASN A 66 6.68 -10.42 1.41
C ASN A 66 6.03 -9.35 2.31
N LEU A 67 5.10 -9.79 3.16
CA LEU A 67 4.39 -8.93 4.12
C LEU A 67 4.72 -9.33 5.56
N LYS A 68 5.08 -8.34 6.38
CA LYS A 68 5.35 -8.53 7.81
C LYS A 68 4.62 -7.50 8.64
N LYS A 69 3.78 -7.93 9.58
CA LYS A 69 3.13 -7.00 10.53
C LYS A 69 4.18 -6.45 11.49
N THR A 70 4.30 -5.13 11.54
CA THR A 70 5.28 -4.43 12.40
C THR A 70 4.63 -3.69 13.55
N GLY A 71 3.31 -3.45 13.50
CA GLY A 71 2.60 -2.84 14.61
C GLY A 71 1.13 -2.55 14.35
N ALA A 72 0.62 -1.58 15.11
CA ALA A 72 -0.69 -0.97 14.93
C ALA A 72 -0.57 0.53 15.22
N LEU A 73 -1.33 1.34 14.48
CA LEU A 73 -1.52 2.74 14.81
C LEU A 73 -2.08 2.82 16.23
N PRO A 74 -1.57 3.74 17.07
CA PRO A 74 -2.17 3.97 18.37
C PRO A 74 -3.64 4.33 18.16
N SER A 75 -4.54 3.69 18.91
CA SER A 75 -5.95 4.04 18.88
C SER A 75 -6.08 5.53 19.19
N CYS A 76 -6.82 6.28 18.38
CA CYS A 76 -7.20 7.67 18.63
C CYS A 76 -8.17 7.76 19.85
N ASN A 77 -7.78 7.21 21.00
CA ASN A 77 -8.57 7.20 22.23
C ASN A 77 -7.92 8.09 23.31
N GLY A 78 -6.87 8.85 22.97
CA GLY A 78 -6.13 9.71 23.89
C GLY A 78 -6.02 11.18 23.48
N TRP A 79 -6.50 11.56 22.29
CA TRP A 79 -6.59 12.97 21.93
C TRP A 79 -7.98 13.49 22.26
N SER A 80 -8.17 13.83 23.53
CA SER A 80 -9.30 14.63 23.98
C SER A 80 -9.18 16.00 23.31
N VAL A 81 -10.03 16.29 22.32
CA VAL A 81 -10.28 17.67 21.91
C VAL A 81 -10.91 18.37 23.12
N GLY A 82 -10.08 19.03 23.92
CA GLY A 82 -10.54 19.71 25.12
C GLY A 82 -9.55 19.63 26.28
N GLN A 83 -8.42 20.34 26.16
CA GLN A 83 -7.91 21.07 27.33
C GLN A 83 -8.00 22.54 26.99
N ALA A 84 -9.12 23.16 27.37
CA ALA A 84 -9.16 24.60 27.51
C ALA A 84 -8.06 24.98 28.50
N HIS A 85 -7.13 25.81 28.03
CA HIS A 85 -6.17 26.47 28.89
C HIS A 85 -6.96 27.24 29.96
N PRO A 86 -6.68 27.10 31.26
CA PRO A 86 -7.17 28.07 32.22
C PRO A 86 -6.54 29.41 31.81
N THR A 87 -7.38 30.39 31.44
CA THR A 87 -6.96 31.78 31.53
C THR A 87 -6.79 32.08 33.01
N ASP A 88 -5.53 32.23 33.41
CA ASP A 88 -5.10 32.70 34.73
C ASP A 88 -5.71 34.10 35.00
N PRO A 89 -5.97 34.46 36.28
CA PRO A 89 -6.80 35.61 36.68
C PRO A 89 -6.18 36.98 36.42
#